data_AF-M0EZM6-F1
#
_entry.id   AF-M0EZM6-F1
#
_cell.length_a   1.000
_cell.length_b   1.000
_cell.length_c   1.000
_cell.angle_alpha   90.00
_cell.angle_beta   90.00
_cell.angle_gamma   90.00
#
_symmetry.space_group_name_H-M   'P 1'
#
loop_
_entity.id
_entity.type
_entity.pdbx_description
1 polymer ?
#
loop_
_entity_poly.entity_id
_entity_poly.type
_entity_poly.pdbx_seq_one_letter_code
_entity_poly.pdbx_strand_id
1 'polypeptide(L)'
;MTGAESKPSGSDREEHEDEREDGTVAVEERPEPSAVLGRLPTDAGLRRQLAAAARSRGRTASVAAEIAEIEAELAAIEIEPVDLTAARRRVAETTGETERLKERVAALRGDARARRAVDAEADETLGDLEEAAAELSAAQTEAIAAEQALERARAEAARNRDERRRRLRLRDRLRNRRRTARRELAEAIYPAFRRALAVVPGGDPSAAGAEPSGYDGDPIAASLAAVRLAALDGVVELRGDAARAVAASERSARSLLRARDVRLRGASGGR
;
A
#
# COMPACT_ATOMS: atom_id res chain seq x y z
N MET A 1 32.23 -46.88 31.97
CA MET A 1 31.87 -45.54 32.47
C MET A 1 31.85 -44.59 31.29
N THR A 2 30.72 -43.87 31.14
CA THR A 2 30.46 -42.66 30.31
C THR A 2 30.81 -42.78 28.82
N GLY A 3 29.88 -42.74 27.87
CA GLY A 3 28.56 -42.12 27.85
C GLY A 3 28.45 -41.44 26.49
N ALA A 4 27.61 -42.02 25.62
CA ALA A 4 27.30 -41.47 24.31
C ALA A 4 26.41 -40.23 24.48
N GLU A 5 26.81 -39.09 23.91
CA GLU A 5 25.94 -37.93 23.78
C GLU A 5 25.45 -37.81 22.34
N SER A 6 24.29 -38.42 22.11
CA SER A 6 23.37 -38.06 21.04
C SER A 6 22.83 -36.66 21.30
N LYS A 7 22.97 -35.73 20.35
CA LYS A 7 22.24 -34.45 20.38
C LYS A 7 20.97 -34.54 19.53
N PRO A 8 19.83 -34.03 20.02
CA PRO A 8 18.54 -34.18 19.36
C PRO A 8 18.30 -33.15 18.25
N SER A 9 17.53 -33.66 17.28
CA SER A 9 16.54 -33.00 16.41
C SER A 9 15.94 -31.68 16.91
N GLY A 10 15.86 -30.71 15.97
CA GLY A 10 14.59 -30.12 15.53
C GLY A 10 13.96 -28.99 16.35
N SER A 11 13.50 -27.97 15.61
CA SER A 11 12.48 -26.94 15.93
C SER A 11 12.75 -26.12 17.20
N ASP A 12 12.99 -24.82 17.14
CA ASP A 12 11.99 -23.84 16.72
C ASP A 12 12.67 -22.62 16.09
N ARG A 13 12.46 -22.44 14.78
CA ARG A 13 12.66 -21.13 14.17
C ARG A 13 11.30 -20.47 14.19
N GLU A 14 11.08 -19.71 15.26
CA GLU A 14 9.93 -18.82 15.42
C GLU A 14 9.84 -17.93 14.18
N GLU A 15 8.89 -18.26 13.30
CA GLU A 15 8.43 -17.38 12.23
C GLU A 15 7.66 -16.24 12.88
N HIS A 16 8.40 -15.32 13.49
CA HIS A 16 7.96 -13.96 13.76
C HIS A 16 7.84 -13.24 12.40
N GLU A 17 6.83 -13.58 11.60
CA GLU A 17 6.41 -12.75 10.49
C GLU A 17 5.67 -11.54 11.07
N ASP A 18 6.47 -10.51 11.37
CA ASP A 18 6.15 -9.08 11.26
C ASP A 18 4.64 -8.78 11.06
N GLU A 19 3.91 -8.65 12.17
CA GLU A 19 2.67 -7.87 12.27
C GLU A 19 2.98 -6.38 12.11
N ARG A 20 3.60 -6.01 10.98
CA ARG A 20 3.63 -4.63 10.56
C ARG A 20 2.24 -4.34 10.05
N GLU A 21 1.46 -3.70 10.92
CA GLU A 21 0.25 -2.94 10.59
C GLU A 21 0.36 -2.44 9.14
N ASP A 22 -0.31 -3.15 8.22
CA ASP A 22 -0.47 -2.71 6.83
C ASP A 22 -1.55 -1.63 6.87
N GLY A 23 -1.20 -0.54 7.56
CA GLY A 23 -1.92 0.71 7.53
C GLY A 23 -2.16 0.98 6.07
N THR A 24 -3.44 1.12 5.74
CA THR A 24 -3.97 1.45 4.43
C THR A 24 -3.27 2.70 3.92
N VAL A 25 -2.06 2.56 3.38
CA VAL A 25 -1.35 3.65 2.74
C VAL A 25 -2.08 3.83 1.42
N ALA A 26 -3.06 4.73 1.47
CA ALA A 26 -3.85 5.14 0.33
C ALA A 26 -2.90 5.39 -0.84
N VAL A 27 -3.31 4.98 -2.02
CA VAL A 27 -2.60 5.30 -3.25
C VAL A 27 -2.53 6.83 -3.30
N GLU A 28 -1.34 7.41 -3.10
CA GLU A 28 -1.16 8.87 -3.05
C GLU A 28 -1.83 9.48 -4.29
N GLU A 29 -2.85 10.30 -4.07
CA GLU A 29 -3.62 10.87 -5.17
C GLU A 29 -2.72 11.75 -6.04
N ARG A 30 -3.02 11.76 -7.34
CA ARG A 30 -2.27 12.60 -8.26
C ARG A 30 -2.57 14.06 -7.94
N PRO A 31 -1.56 14.90 -7.63
CA PRO A 31 -1.81 16.29 -7.27
C PRO A 31 -2.38 17.08 -8.45
N GLU A 32 -3.39 17.89 -8.15
CA GLU A 32 -3.97 18.85 -9.08
C GLU A 32 -2.93 19.87 -9.57
N PRO A 33 -3.07 20.41 -10.80
CA PRO A 33 -2.12 21.38 -11.33
C PRO A 33 -1.93 22.62 -10.44
N SER A 34 -3.01 23.10 -9.82
CA SER A 34 -2.99 24.23 -8.88
C SER A 34 -2.20 23.93 -7.59
N ALA A 35 -2.21 22.69 -7.12
CA ALA A 35 -1.41 22.28 -5.96
C ALA A 35 0.11 22.32 -6.25
N VAL A 36 0.51 22.14 -7.50
CA VAL A 36 1.92 22.17 -7.92
C VAL A 36 2.39 23.58 -8.26
N LEU A 37 1.54 24.37 -8.95
CA LEU A 37 1.91 25.65 -9.57
C LEU A 37 1.28 26.88 -8.91
N GLY A 38 0.34 26.70 -7.99
CA GLY A 38 -0.41 27.81 -7.36
C GLY A 38 0.40 28.63 -6.36
N ARG A 39 1.57 28.15 -5.93
CA ARG A 39 2.48 28.87 -5.04
C ARG A 39 3.92 28.72 -5.49
N LEU A 40 4.62 29.85 -5.65
CA LEU A 40 6.04 29.91 -5.99
C LEU A 40 6.86 30.64 -4.91
N PRO A 41 8.11 30.20 -4.63
CA PRO A 41 8.76 29.00 -5.18
C PRO A 41 8.07 27.70 -4.73
N THR A 42 8.30 26.62 -5.48
CA THR A 42 7.75 25.28 -5.22
C THR A 42 8.89 24.27 -5.14
N ASP A 43 8.78 23.30 -4.24
CA ASP A 43 9.78 22.21 -4.10
C ASP A 43 9.63 21.16 -5.23
N ALA A 44 8.62 21.31 -6.08
CA ALA A 44 8.44 20.46 -7.24
C ALA A 44 9.53 20.70 -8.29
N GLY A 45 10.32 19.68 -8.62
CA GLY A 45 11.27 19.77 -9.74
C GLY A 45 10.60 20.06 -11.10
N LEU A 46 11.37 20.63 -12.04
CA LEU A 46 10.88 21.15 -13.33
C LEU A 46 9.96 20.19 -14.09
N ARG A 47 10.33 18.90 -14.21
CA ARG A 47 9.48 17.90 -14.88
C ARG A 47 8.08 17.78 -14.26
N ARG A 48 7.97 17.87 -12.93
CA ARG A 48 6.68 17.81 -12.23
C ARG A 48 5.86 19.07 -12.51
N GLN A 49 6.49 20.24 -12.51
CA GLN A 49 5.87 21.51 -12.85
C GLN A 49 5.35 21.53 -14.29
N LEU A 50 6.17 21.12 -15.25
CA LEU A 50 5.77 21.04 -16.66
C LEU A 50 4.64 20.03 -16.89
N ALA A 51 4.72 18.86 -16.26
CA ALA A 51 3.63 17.89 -16.36
C ALA A 51 2.31 18.40 -15.75
N ALA A 52 2.36 19.27 -14.73
CA ALA A 52 1.19 19.95 -14.19
C ALA A 52 0.64 21.01 -15.16
N ALA A 53 1.52 21.82 -15.75
CA ALA A 53 1.14 22.81 -16.77
C ALA A 53 0.48 22.13 -17.99
N ALA A 54 1.04 21.01 -18.48
CA ALA A 54 0.46 20.25 -19.58
C ALA A 54 -0.96 19.76 -19.25
N ARG A 55 -1.16 19.21 -18.05
CA ARG A 55 -2.47 18.74 -17.57
C ARG A 55 -3.50 19.84 -17.44
N SER A 56 -3.11 21.00 -16.92
CA SER A 56 -4.02 22.16 -16.84
C SER A 56 -4.56 22.57 -18.22
N ARG A 57 -3.85 22.23 -19.30
CA ARG A 57 -4.28 22.44 -20.68
C ARG A 57 -5.03 21.24 -21.30
N GLY A 58 -5.47 20.28 -20.49
CA GLY A 58 -6.19 19.08 -20.94
C GLY A 58 -5.31 18.04 -21.65
N ARG A 59 -3.97 18.13 -21.55
CA ARG A 59 -3.09 17.10 -22.14
C ARG A 59 -3.10 15.83 -21.28
N THR A 60 -3.22 14.70 -21.95
CA THR A 60 -3.14 13.36 -21.35
C THR A 60 -1.87 12.65 -21.84
N ALA A 61 -1.36 11.73 -21.01
CA ALA A 61 -0.26 10.85 -21.38
C ALA A 61 -0.79 9.62 -22.12
N SER A 62 0.05 8.97 -22.92
CA SER A 62 -0.32 7.73 -23.63
C SER A 62 -0.73 6.62 -22.65
N VAL A 63 -0.05 6.56 -21.50
CA VAL A 63 -0.27 5.58 -20.42
C VAL A 63 -1.40 5.96 -19.46
N ALA A 64 -2.23 6.97 -19.76
CA ALA A 64 -3.28 7.45 -18.84
C ALA A 64 -4.35 6.39 -18.56
N ALA A 65 -4.79 5.65 -19.59
CA ALA A 65 -5.76 4.57 -19.44
C ALA A 65 -5.21 3.43 -18.56
N GLU A 66 -3.95 3.04 -18.79
CA GLU A 66 -3.29 2.00 -17.98
C GLU A 66 -3.12 2.44 -16.51
N ILE A 67 -2.88 3.73 -16.24
CA ILE A 67 -2.85 4.25 -14.87
C ILE A 67 -4.23 4.06 -14.20
N ALA A 68 -5.31 4.43 -14.89
CA ALA A 68 -6.67 4.29 -14.37
C ALA A 68 -7.06 2.82 -14.13
N GLU A 69 -6.66 1.92 -15.04
CA GLU A 69 -6.84 0.47 -14.89
C GLU A 69 -6.12 -0.05 -13.64
N ILE A 70 -4.84 0.29 -13.44
CA ILE A 70 -4.08 -0.14 -12.27
C ILE A 70 -4.68 0.43 -10.97
N GLU A 71 -5.15 1.68 -10.98
CA GLU A 71 -5.81 2.29 -9.83
C GLU A 71 -7.13 1.57 -9.49
N ALA A 72 -7.93 1.19 -10.50
CA ALA A 72 -9.13 0.39 -10.32
C ALA A 72 -8.80 -1.03 -9.82
N GLU A 73 -7.78 -1.68 -10.38
CA GLU A 73 -7.32 -2.98 -9.91
C GLU A 73 -6.88 -2.93 -8.44
N LEU A 74 -6.16 -1.88 -8.03
CA LEU A 74 -5.73 -1.67 -6.64
C LEU A 74 -6.91 -1.44 -5.70
N ALA A 75 -7.93 -0.69 -6.14
CA ALA A 75 -9.13 -0.42 -5.36
C ALA A 75 -9.99 -1.68 -5.15
N ALA A 76 -9.95 -2.63 -6.08
CA ALA A 76 -10.67 -3.90 -5.97
C ALA A 76 -9.99 -4.93 -5.03
N ILE A 77 -8.79 -4.64 -4.54
CA ILE A 77 -8.07 -5.54 -3.62
C ILE A 77 -8.56 -5.33 -2.19
N GLU A 78 -9.35 -6.29 -1.71
CA GLU A 78 -9.77 -6.40 -0.32
C GLU A 78 -9.11 -7.63 0.32
N ILE A 79 -8.51 -7.46 1.49
CA ILE A 79 -7.78 -8.52 2.20
C ILE A 79 -8.29 -8.55 3.64
N GLU A 80 -9.04 -9.59 3.97
CA GLU A 80 -9.54 -9.82 5.32
C GLU A 80 -8.48 -10.53 6.17
N PRO A 81 -8.21 -10.10 7.41
CA PRO A 81 -7.32 -10.83 8.31
C PRO A 81 -7.84 -12.24 8.62
N VAL A 82 -6.93 -13.22 8.70
CA VAL A 82 -7.24 -14.61 9.06
C VAL A 82 -6.50 -14.99 10.33
N ASP A 83 -7.22 -15.44 11.35
CA ASP A 83 -6.64 -15.89 12.61
C ASP A 83 -6.28 -17.39 12.56
N LEU A 84 -5.07 -17.67 12.04
CA LEU A 84 -4.52 -19.02 12.03
C LEU A 84 -4.21 -19.55 13.43
N THR A 85 -3.93 -18.67 14.39
CA THR A 85 -3.57 -19.05 15.76
C THR A 85 -4.76 -19.65 16.48
N ALA A 86 -5.93 -18.99 16.41
CA ALA A 86 -7.16 -19.53 16.97
C ALA A 86 -7.56 -20.86 16.32
N ALA A 87 -7.40 -20.99 15.00
CA ALA A 87 -7.70 -22.23 14.30
C ALA A 87 -6.77 -23.39 14.73
N ARG A 88 -5.47 -23.14 14.87
CA ARG A 88 -4.50 -24.14 15.38
C ARG A 88 -4.79 -24.53 16.82
N ARG A 89 -5.13 -23.56 17.67
CA ARG A 89 -5.46 -23.80 19.08
C ARG A 89 -6.67 -24.72 19.20
N ARG A 90 -7.74 -24.48 18.43
CA ARG A 90 -8.91 -25.37 18.44
C ARG A 90 -8.56 -26.81 18.08
N VAL A 91 -7.77 -27.02 17.03
CA VAL A 91 -7.35 -28.38 16.63
C VAL A 91 -6.61 -29.07 17.78
N ALA A 92 -5.72 -28.37 18.47
CA ALA A 92 -5.01 -28.91 19.62
C ALA A 92 -5.96 -29.25 20.79
N GLU A 93 -6.93 -28.37 21.09
CA GLU A 93 -7.94 -28.58 22.12
C GLU A 93 -8.79 -29.83 21.83
N THR A 94 -9.39 -29.92 20.64
CA THR A 94 -10.27 -31.03 20.24
C THR A 94 -9.52 -32.36 20.14
N THR A 95 -8.25 -32.32 19.72
CA THR A 95 -7.38 -33.51 19.69
C THR A 95 -7.08 -33.98 21.11
N GLY A 96 -6.72 -33.06 22.01
CA GLY A 96 -6.47 -33.38 23.41
C GLY A 96 -7.69 -33.95 24.13
N GLU A 97 -8.88 -33.43 23.86
CA GLU A 97 -10.14 -33.96 24.38
C GLU A 97 -10.46 -35.36 23.84
N THR A 98 -10.27 -35.56 22.52
CA THR A 98 -10.47 -36.87 21.89
C THR A 98 -9.58 -37.94 22.50
N GLU A 99 -8.30 -37.64 22.76
CA GLU A 99 -7.39 -38.60 23.41
C GLU A 99 -7.80 -38.94 24.84
N ARG A 100 -8.19 -37.93 25.64
CA ARG A 100 -8.70 -38.16 27.01
C ARG A 100 -9.96 -39.05 27.02
N LEU A 101 -10.87 -38.85 26.08
CA LEU A 101 -12.10 -39.65 25.96
C LEU A 101 -11.81 -41.08 25.50
N LYS A 102 -10.85 -41.29 24.60
CA LYS A 102 -10.39 -42.64 24.21
C LYS A 102 -9.83 -43.40 25.42
N GLU A 103 -9.02 -42.74 26.25
CA GLU A 103 -8.50 -43.33 27.49
C GLU A 103 -9.62 -43.70 28.46
N ARG A 104 -10.60 -42.80 28.66
CA ARG A 104 -11.78 -43.06 29.52
C ARG A 104 -12.58 -44.27 29.03
N VAL A 105 -12.89 -44.34 27.73
CA VAL A 105 -13.60 -45.47 27.11
C VAL A 105 -12.80 -46.78 27.29
N ALA A 106 -11.47 -46.74 27.10
CA ALA A 106 -10.63 -47.90 27.28
C ALA A 106 -10.63 -48.43 28.72
N ALA A 107 -10.57 -47.52 29.70
CA ALA A 107 -10.65 -47.85 31.13
C ALA A 107 -12.00 -48.49 31.49
N LEU A 108 -13.12 -47.84 31.15
CA LEU A 108 -14.47 -48.35 31.43
C LEU A 108 -14.74 -49.71 30.75
N ARG A 109 -14.23 -49.90 29.52
CA ARG A 109 -14.31 -51.19 28.83
C ARG A 109 -13.50 -52.27 29.54
N GLY A 110 -12.36 -51.91 30.13
CA GLY A 110 -11.54 -52.79 30.99
C GLY A 110 -12.31 -53.21 32.24
N ASP A 111 -12.88 -52.26 32.95
CA ASP A 111 -13.64 -52.49 34.19
C ASP A 111 -14.88 -53.35 33.96
N ALA A 112 -15.67 -53.04 32.92
CA ALA A 112 -16.84 -53.85 32.56
C ALA A 112 -16.48 -55.31 32.24
N ARG A 113 -15.30 -55.55 31.62
CA ARG A 113 -14.80 -56.91 31.38
C ARG A 113 -14.37 -57.60 32.68
N ALA A 114 -13.70 -56.89 33.57
CA ALA A 114 -13.27 -57.43 34.86
C ALA A 114 -14.47 -57.83 35.74
N ARG A 115 -15.51 -56.99 35.82
CA ARG A 115 -16.75 -57.30 36.56
C ARG A 115 -17.47 -58.52 36.00
N ARG A 116 -17.60 -58.62 34.66
CA ARG A 116 -18.15 -59.81 34.00
C ARG A 116 -17.35 -61.08 34.27
N ALA A 117 -16.03 -61.00 34.39
CA ALA A 117 -15.18 -62.17 34.65
C ALA A 117 -15.35 -62.75 36.06
N VAL A 118 -15.89 -61.96 37.00
CA VAL A 118 -16.17 -62.37 38.38
C VAL A 118 -17.67 -62.45 38.69
N ASP A 119 -18.52 -62.46 37.66
CA ASP A 119 -19.99 -62.44 37.77
C ASP A 119 -20.54 -61.32 38.69
N ALA A 120 -19.86 -60.16 38.71
CA ALA A 120 -20.33 -58.98 39.43
C ALA A 120 -21.26 -58.11 38.56
N GLU A 121 -22.15 -57.37 39.21
CA GLU A 121 -23.08 -56.44 38.55
C GLU A 121 -22.35 -55.33 37.80
N ALA A 122 -22.68 -55.16 36.52
CA ALA A 122 -21.94 -54.32 35.59
C ALA A 122 -22.79 -53.24 34.90
N ASP A 123 -24.09 -53.17 35.18
CA ASP A 123 -25.04 -52.33 34.44
C ASP A 123 -24.69 -50.83 34.51
N GLU A 124 -24.31 -50.33 35.68
CA GLU A 124 -23.85 -48.94 35.85
C GLU A 124 -22.60 -48.64 35.00
N THR A 125 -21.59 -49.53 35.01
CA THR A 125 -20.36 -49.37 34.21
C THR A 125 -20.63 -49.46 32.71
N LEU A 126 -21.64 -50.23 32.30
CA LEU A 126 -22.08 -50.28 30.90
C LEU A 126 -22.76 -48.96 30.50
N GLY A 127 -23.58 -48.37 31.37
CA GLY A 127 -24.14 -47.03 31.18
C GLY A 127 -23.05 -45.97 31.02
N ASP A 128 -22.08 -45.94 31.93
CA ASP A 128 -20.94 -45.01 31.86
C ASP A 128 -20.11 -45.19 30.58
N LEU A 129 -19.94 -46.45 30.13
CA LEU A 129 -19.21 -46.77 28.90
C LEU A 129 -19.96 -46.26 27.66
N GLU A 130 -21.28 -46.44 27.62
CA GLU A 130 -22.13 -45.93 26.53
C GLU A 130 -22.10 -44.40 26.46
N GLU A 131 -22.19 -43.72 27.59
CA GLU A 131 -22.06 -42.26 27.68
C GLU A 131 -20.69 -41.78 27.20
N ALA A 132 -19.60 -42.36 27.72
CA ALA A 132 -18.24 -42.00 27.32
C ALA A 132 -17.98 -42.28 25.82
N ALA A 133 -18.58 -43.32 25.25
CA ALA A 133 -18.50 -43.60 23.82
C ALA A 133 -19.26 -42.58 22.98
N ALA A 134 -20.43 -42.11 23.45
CA ALA A 134 -21.18 -41.04 22.81
C ALA A 134 -20.42 -39.71 22.86
N GLU A 135 -19.86 -39.35 24.01
CA GLU A 135 -18.96 -38.18 24.17
C GLU A 135 -17.77 -38.26 23.21
N LEU A 136 -17.09 -39.42 23.14
CA LEU A 136 -15.97 -39.63 22.23
C LEU A 136 -16.39 -39.42 20.77
N SER A 137 -17.54 -39.95 20.35
CA SER A 137 -18.02 -39.77 18.99
C SER A 137 -18.32 -38.31 18.66
N ALA A 138 -18.86 -37.54 19.62
CA ALA A 138 -19.08 -36.12 19.47
C ALA A 138 -17.75 -35.34 19.36
N ALA A 139 -16.80 -35.60 20.26
CA ALA A 139 -15.49 -34.96 20.25
C ALA A 139 -14.68 -35.26 18.97
N GLN A 140 -14.76 -36.50 18.45
CA GLN A 140 -14.17 -36.86 17.17
C GLN A 140 -14.77 -36.07 16.00
N THR A 141 -16.08 -35.85 16.02
CA THR A 141 -16.75 -35.02 15.02
C THR A 141 -16.29 -33.57 15.10
N GLU A 142 -16.14 -33.04 16.32
CA GLU A 142 -15.62 -31.69 16.53
C GLU A 142 -14.17 -31.54 16.09
N ALA A 143 -13.32 -32.54 16.34
CA ALA A 143 -11.94 -32.56 15.89
C ALA A 143 -11.84 -32.49 14.36
N ILE A 144 -12.64 -33.28 13.64
CA ILE A 144 -12.72 -33.22 12.18
C ILE A 144 -13.16 -31.82 11.71
N ALA A 145 -14.16 -31.23 12.37
CA ALA A 145 -14.62 -29.88 12.04
C ALA A 145 -13.53 -28.81 12.27
N ALA A 146 -12.77 -28.93 13.36
CA ALA A 146 -11.66 -28.04 13.68
C ALA A 146 -10.52 -28.15 12.66
N GLU A 147 -10.16 -29.36 12.24
CA GLU A 147 -9.16 -29.60 11.19
C GLU A 147 -9.57 -28.97 9.86
N GLN A 148 -10.81 -29.21 9.43
CA GLN A 148 -11.37 -28.60 8.22
C GLN A 148 -11.42 -27.08 8.30
N ALA A 149 -11.67 -26.51 9.48
CA ALA A 149 -11.61 -25.06 9.69
C ALA A 149 -10.18 -24.52 9.56
N LEU A 150 -9.19 -25.22 10.11
CA LEU A 150 -7.78 -24.86 9.97
C LEU A 150 -7.30 -24.94 8.51
N GLU A 151 -7.71 -25.96 7.75
CA GLU A 151 -7.39 -26.06 6.33
C GLU A 151 -7.96 -24.89 5.52
N ARG A 152 -9.22 -24.54 5.77
CA ARG A 152 -9.86 -23.36 5.15
C ARG A 152 -9.12 -22.07 5.49
N ALA A 153 -8.79 -21.88 6.76
CA ALA A 153 -8.04 -20.71 7.22
C ALA A 153 -6.64 -20.64 6.56
N ARG A 154 -5.93 -21.77 6.43
CA ARG A 154 -4.64 -21.83 5.73
C ARG A 154 -4.76 -21.45 4.25
N ALA A 155 -5.77 -21.97 3.56
CA ALA A 155 -6.03 -21.63 2.17
C ALA A 155 -6.34 -20.15 1.99
N GLU A 156 -7.13 -19.57 2.89
CA GLU A 156 -7.46 -18.14 2.89
C GLU A 156 -6.23 -17.26 3.19
N ALA A 157 -5.43 -17.63 4.19
CA ALA A 157 -4.18 -16.93 4.49
C ALA A 157 -3.20 -16.96 3.31
N ALA A 158 -3.14 -18.07 2.57
CA ALA A 158 -2.35 -18.16 1.35
C ALA A 158 -2.86 -17.22 0.25
N ARG A 159 -4.18 -17.20 0.00
CA ARG A 159 -4.81 -16.25 -0.93
C ARG A 159 -4.53 -14.80 -0.55
N ASN A 160 -4.66 -14.47 0.73
CA ASN A 160 -4.35 -13.12 1.24
C ASN A 160 -2.89 -12.73 1.02
N ARG A 161 -1.95 -13.68 1.18
CA ARG A 161 -0.53 -13.45 0.88
C ARG A 161 -0.31 -13.17 -0.61
N ASP A 162 -0.95 -13.93 -1.48
CA ASP A 162 -0.84 -13.73 -2.93
C ASP A 162 -1.45 -12.39 -3.37
N GLU A 163 -2.57 -11.99 -2.76
CA GLU A 163 -3.20 -10.71 -3.04
C GLU A 163 -2.36 -9.52 -2.53
N ARG A 164 -1.75 -9.63 -1.35
CA ARG A 164 -0.73 -8.66 -0.87
C ARG A 164 0.42 -8.52 -1.86
N ARG A 165 0.93 -9.64 -2.38
CA ARG A 165 2.00 -9.65 -3.37
C ARG A 165 1.56 -9.00 -4.68
N ARG A 166 0.33 -9.25 -5.13
CA ARG A 166 -0.27 -8.60 -6.31
C ARG A 166 -0.38 -7.09 -6.10
N ARG A 167 -0.93 -6.65 -4.96
CA ARG A 167 -1.03 -5.22 -4.59
C ARG A 167 0.33 -4.53 -4.64
N LEU A 168 1.38 -5.13 -4.10
CA LEU A 168 2.74 -4.56 -4.14
C LEU A 168 3.24 -4.36 -5.58
N ARG A 169 3.11 -5.39 -6.44
CA ARG A 169 3.50 -5.30 -7.85
C ARG A 169 2.73 -4.21 -8.60
N LEU A 170 1.42 -4.09 -8.35
CA LEU A 170 0.58 -3.06 -8.96
C LEU A 170 0.99 -1.66 -8.51
N ARG A 171 1.31 -1.44 -7.23
CA ARG A 171 1.83 -0.15 -6.72
C ARG A 171 3.13 0.26 -7.40
N ASP A 172 4.05 -0.68 -7.59
CA ASP A 172 5.31 -0.41 -8.29
C ASP A 172 5.08 -0.11 -9.78
N ARG A 173 4.21 -0.87 -10.44
CA ARG A 173 3.81 -0.60 -11.82
C ARG A 173 3.17 0.78 -11.95
N LEU A 174 2.27 1.15 -11.03
CA LEU A 174 1.63 2.47 -10.99
C LEU A 174 2.67 3.59 -10.84
N ARG A 175 3.63 3.44 -9.92
CA ARG A 175 4.71 4.41 -9.74
C ARG A 175 5.52 4.61 -11.02
N ASN A 176 5.85 3.51 -11.71
CA ASN A 176 6.57 3.55 -12.97
C ASN A 176 5.75 4.23 -14.08
N ARG A 177 4.47 3.88 -14.24
CA ARG A 177 3.57 4.50 -15.23
C ARG A 177 3.35 5.98 -14.95
N ARG A 178 3.21 6.39 -13.69
CA ARG A 178 3.15 7.81 -13.30
C ARG A 178 4.47 8.56 -13.59
N ARG A 179 5.62 7.88 -13.52
CA ARG A 179 6.92 8.44 -13.97
C ARG A 179 6.91 8.66 -15.49
N THR A 180 6.50 7.65 -16.26
CA THR A 180 6.36 7.74 -17.72
C THR A 180 5.40 8.86 -18.13
N ALA A 181 4.21 8.92 -17.54
CA ALA A 181 3.23 9.97 -17.83
C ALA A 181 3.78 11.38 -17.56
N ARG A 182 4.54 11.57 -16.47
CA ARG A 182 5.17 12.87 -16.18
C ARG A 182 6.22 13.24 -17.23
N ARG A 183 7.01 12.27 -17.68
CA ARG A 183 8.02 12.47 -18.72
C ARG A 183 7.35 12.91 -20.03
N GLU A 184 6.39 12.14 -20.53
CA GLU A 184 5.68 12.44 -21.79
C GLU A 184 5.02 13.81 -21.77
N LEU A 185 4.32 14.14 -20.67
CA LEU A 185 3.65 15.43 -20.52
C LEU A 185 4.64 16.60 -20.48
N ALA A 186 5.77 16.44 -19.79
CA ALA A 186 6.81 17.47 -19.72
C ALA A 186 7.47 17.69 -21.08
N GLU A 187 7.81 16.61 -21.79
CA GLU A 187 8.38 16.64 -23.14
C GLU A 187 7.43 17.31 -24.14
N ALA A 188 6.14 16.96 -24.09
CA ALA A 188 5.13 17.51 -25.01
C ALA A 188 5.00 19.03 -24.96
N ILE A 189 5.23 19.65 -23.79
CA ILE A 189 5.16 21.11 -23.64
C ILE A 189 6.54 21.78 -23.63
N TYR A 190 7.63 21.01 -23.66
CA TYR A 190 8.98 21.53 -23.54
C TYR A 190 9.34 22.58 -24.61
N PRO A 191 8.97 22.41 -25.90
CA PRO A 191 9.22 23.44 -26.91
C PRO A 191 8.51 24.77 -26.59
N ALA A 192 7.34 24.73 -25.97
CA ALA A 192 6.63 25.93 -25.53
C ALA A 192 7.30 26.57 -24.31
N PHE A 193 7.85 25.75 -23.41
CA PHE A 193 8.62 26.21 -22.26
C PHE A 193 9.87 26.99 -22.68
N ARG A 194 10.64 26.47 -23.65
CA ARG A 194 11.81 27.17 -24.22
C ARG A 194 11.46 28.57 -24.73
N ARG A 195 10.30 28.72 -25.38
CA ARG A 195 9.80 30.03 -25.84
C ARG A 195 9.32 30.92 -24.69
N ALA A 196 8.76 30.33 -23.65
CA ALA A 196 8.29 31.08 -22.47
C ALA A 196 9.46 31.69 -21.67
N LEU A 197 10.63 31.02 -21.65
CA LEU A 197 11.85 31.54 -21.01
C LEU A 197 12.26 32.92 -21.55
N ALA A 198 12.09 33.18 -22.84
CA ALA A 198 12.43 34.47 -23.45
C ALA A 198 11.62 35.67 -22.92
N VAL A 199 10.55 35.39 -22.16
CA VAL A 199 9.56 36.39 -21.75
C VAL A 199 9.57 36.61 -20.23
N VAL A 200 9.96 35.59 -19.46
CA VAL A 200 9.91 35.66 -18.00
C VAL A 200 11.19 36.31 -17.46
N PRO A 201 11.10 37.04 -16.33
CA PRO A 201 12.27 37.57 -15.65
C PRO A 201 13.29 36.47 -15.33
N GLY A 202 14.57 36.75 -15.57
CA GLY A 202 15.67 35.79 -15.35
C GLY A 202 15.69 34.60 -16.32
N GLY A 203 14.78 34.55 -17.29
CA GLY A 203 14.71 33.45 -18.24
C GLY A 203 15.71 33.59 -19.38
N ASP A 204 16.45 32.52 -19.65
CA ASP A 204 17.35 32.38 -20.78
C ASP A 204 16.98 31.14 -21.63
N PRO A 205 16.48 31.31 -22.87
CA PRO A 205 16.21 30.20 -23.78
C PRO A 205 17.44 29.36 -24.15
N SER A 206 18.66 29.92 -24.04
CA SER A 206 19.90 29.22 -24.37
C SER A 206 20.27 28.18 -23.30
N ALA A 207 20.01 28.50 -22.03
CA ALA A 207 20.16 27.59 -20.89
C ALA A 207 19.13 26.45 -20.85
N ALA A 208 18.21 26.38 -21.81
CA ALA A 208 17.13 25.40 -21.79
C ALA A 208 17.55 23.98 -22.23
N GLY A 209 18.66 23.81 -22.95
CA GLY A 209 19.02 22.50 -23.50
C GLY A 209 17.95 21.88 -24.41
N ALA A 210 18.09 20.57 -24.68
CA ALA A 210 17.21 19.83 -25.61
C ALA A 210 15.96 19.23 -24.93
N GLU A 211 16.06 18.89 -23.65
CA GLU A 211 15.04 18.18 -22.88
C GLU A 211 14.96 18.69 -21.44
N PRO A 212 13.86 18.43 -20.69
CA PRO A 212 13.70 18.94 -19.32
C PRO A 212 14.82 18.59 -18.33
N SER A 213 15.59 17.51 -18.58
CA SER A 213 16.74 17.10 -17.75
C SER A 213 17.95 18.03 -17.90
N GLY A 214 18.08 18.66 -19.05
CA GLY A 214 19.24 19.47 -19.42
C GLY A 214 19.03 20.97 -19.21
N TYR A 215 18.01 21.35 -18.45
CA TYR A 215 17.81 22.74 -18.06
C TYR A 215 18.83 23.13 -17.00
N ASP A 216 19.63 24.16 -17.27
CA ASP A 216 20.70 24.66 -16.39
C ASP A 216 20.55 26.16 -16.06
N GLY A 217 19.33 26.69 -16.25
CA GLY A 217 19.00 28.08 -15.95
C GLY A 217 18.45 28.30 -14.54
N ASP A 218 18.02 29.53 -14.25
CA ASP A 218 17.43 29.90 -12.96
C ASP A 218 16.14 29.11 -12.65
N PRO A 219 16.09 28.34 -11.54
CA PRO A 219 14.88 27.61 -11.13
C PRO A 219 13.63 28.47 -10.96
N ILE A 220 13.79 29.75 -10.61
CA ILE A 220 12.67 30.69 -10.46
C ILE A 220 12.11 31.05 -11.83
N ALA A 221 12.98 31.41 -12.78
CA ALA A 221 12.59 31.66 -14.16
C ALA A 221 11.91 30.43 -14.79
N ALA A 222 12.42 29.23 -14.52
CA ALA A 222 11.80 27.98 -14.95
C ALA A 222 10.38 27.82 -14.39
N SER A 223 10.18 28.14 -13.10
CA SER A 223 8.88 28.04 -12.45
C SER A 223 7.89 29.09 -12.97
N LEU A 224 8.34 30.32 -13.20
CA LEU A 224 7.52 31.38 -13.82
C LEU A 224 7.13 30.99 -15.26
N ALA A 225 8.04 30.41 -16.04
CA ALA A 225 7.75 29.92 -17.38
C ALA A 225 6.75 28.76 -17.36
N ALA A 226 6.85 27.83 -16.40
CA ALA A 226 5.88 26.76 -16.22
C ALA A 226 4.48 27.29 -15.88
N VAL A 227 4.37 28.26 -14.96
CA VAL A 227 3.10 28.95 -14.66
C VAL A 227 2.55 29.64 -15.90
N ARG A 228 3.39 30.33 -16.68
CA ARG A 228 2.97 31.01 -17.93
C ARG A 228 2.32 30.08 -18.95
N LEU A 229 2.74 28.82 -18.98
CA LEU A 229 2.16 27.82 -19.86
C LEU A 229 0.85 27.22 -19.32
N ALA A 230 0.69 27.22 -18.00
CA ALA A 230 -0.44 26.59 -17.35
C ALA A 230 -1.73 27.39 -17.57
N ALA A 231 -2.85 26.68 -17.68
CA ALA A 231 -4.19 27.26 -17.64
C ALA A 231 -4.73 27.09 -16.21
N LEU A 232 -4.30 27.98 -15.31
CA LEU A 232 -4.73 27.97 -13.92
C LEU A 232 -5.94 28.89 -13.73
N ASP A 233 -7.00 28.36 -13.12
CA ASP A 233 -8.21 29.13 -12.77
C ASP A 233 -8.10 29.80 -11.40
N GLY A 234 -7.17 29.36 -10.55
CA GLY A 234 -6.93 29.91 -9.22
C GLY A 234 -5.86 31.00 -9.15
N VAL A 235 -5.77 31.66 -7.99
CA VAL A 235 -4.75 32.68 -7.71
C VAL A 235 -3.36 32.04 -7.63
N VAL A 236 -2.40 32.60 -8.36
CA VAL A 236 -0.98 32.25 -8.22
C VAL A 236 -0.32 33.13 -7.17
N GLU A 237 0.16 32.54 -6.09
CA GLU A 237 0.87 33.25 -5.03
C GLU A 237 2.39 33.22 -5.29
N LEU A 238 3.01 34.38 -5.46
CA LEU A 238 4.46 34.51 -5.58
C LEU A 238 5.05 35.04 -4.28
N ARG A 239 6.16 34.46 -3.83
CA ARG A 239 6.88 34.85 -2.61
C ARG A 239 8.37 35.06 -2.88
N GLY A 240 9.01 35.84 -2.01
CA GLY A 240 10.47 36.00 -2.01
C GLY A 240 11.03 36.44 -3.37
N ASP A 241 12.03 35.73 -3.86
CA ASP A 241 12.68 36.01 -5.14
C ASP A 241 11.74 35.96 -6.34
N ALA A 242 10.76 35.04 -6.35
CA ALA A 242 9.75 34.99 -7.42
C ALA A 242 8.87 36.25 -7.43
N ALA A 243 8.54 36.79 -6.25
CA ALA A 243 7.79 38.05 -6.15
C ALA A 243 8.64 39.24 -6.56
N ARG A 244 9.91 39.29 -6.14
CA ARG A 244 10.87 40.36 -6.50
C ARG A 244 11.12 40.42 -8.01
N ALA A 245 11.37 39.26 -8.63
CA ALA A 245 11.64 39.17 -10.06
C ALA A 245 10.46 39.66 -10.91
N VAL A 246 9.22 39.34 -10.51
CA VAL A 246 8.02 39.83 -11.20
C VAL A 246 7.75 41.30 -10.91
N ALA A 247 7.99 41.78 -9.68
CA ALA A 247 7.80 43.18 -9.33
C ALA A 247 8.78 44.13 -10.05
N ALA A 248 9.99 43.67 -10.33
CA ALA A 248 11.00 44.41 -11.08
C ALA A 248 10.75 44.44 -12.60
N SER A 249 9.77 43.68 -13.10
CA SER A 249 9.45 43.64 -14.53
C SER A 249 8.54 44.80 -14.93
N GLU A 250 8.80 45.38 -16.11
CA GLU A 250 7.94 46.43 -16.69
C GLU A 250 6.54 45.94 -17.08
N ARG A 251 6.35 44.61 -17.21
CA ARG A 251 5.07 44.02 -17.58
C ARG A 251 4.24 43.66 -16.34
N SER A 252 2.92 43.79 -16.46
CA SER A 252 2.02 43.36 -15.39
C SER A 252 2.15 41.85 -15.11
N ALA A 253 2.09 41.46 -13.83
CA ALA A 253 2.22 40.08 -13.39
C ALA A 253 1.24 39.12 -14.10
N ARG A 254 -0.01 39.56 -14.32
CA ARG A 254 -1.03 38.80 -15.07
C ARG A 254 -0.63 38.57 -16.53
N SER A 255 -0.07 39.59 -17.20
CA SER A 255 0.39 39.47 -18.60
C SER A 255 1.63 38.58 -18.72
N LEU A 256 2.56 38.68 -17.76
CA LEU A 256 3.75 37.84 -17.68
C LEU A 256 3.45 36.38 -17.44
N LEU A 257 2.49 36.08 -16.56
CA LEU A 257 2.20 34.70 -16.18
C LEU A 257 0.97 34.12 -16.88
N ARG A 258 0.27 34.90 -17.72
CA ARG A 258 -1.00 34.49 -18.36
C ARG A 258 -1.99 33.87 -17.37
N ALA A 259 -1.90 34.29 -16.11
CA ALA A 259 -2.73 33.82 -15.02
C ALA A 259 -3.85 34.83 -14.78
N ARG A 260 -5.04 34.34 -14.43
CA ARG A 260 -6.19 35.20 -14.14
C ARG A 260 -5.89 36.14 -12.98
N ASP A 261 -5.31 35.60 -11.91
CA ASP A 261 -4.94 36.34 -10.71
C ASP A 261 -3.57 35.96 -10.19
N VAL A 262 -2.79 36.97 -9.81
CA VAL A 262 -1.45 36.82 -9.23
C VAL A 262 -1.37 37.66 -7.97
N ARG A 263 -0.93 37.05 -6.86
CA ARG A 263 -0.71 37.73 -5.57
C ARG A 263 0.77 37.71 -5.23
N LEU A 264 1.37 38.89 -5.09
CA LEU A 264 2.75 39.06 -4.62
C LEU A 264 2.75 39.16 -3.09
N ARG A 265 3.52 38.32 -2.41
CA ARG A 265 3.75 38.41 -0.96
C ARG A 265 5.24 38.61 -0.67
N GLY A 266 5.56 39.63 0.15
CA GLY A 266 6.92 39.86 0.66
C GLY A 266 7.84 40.69 -0.25
N ALA A 267 7.31 41.52 -1.15
CA ALA A 267 8.12 42.51 -1.86
C ALA A 267 8.62 43.67 -0.96
N SER A 268 8.08 43.79 0.26
CA SER A 268 8.47 44.76 1.28
C SER A 268 9.09 44.05 2.48
N GLY A 269 10.41 43.89 2.44
CA GLY A 269 11.24 43.36 3.52
C GLY A 269 12.63 43.97 3.44
N GLY A 270 12.70 45.29 3.38
CA GLY A 270 13.93 46.05 3.58
C GLY A 270 14.07 46.40 5.05
N ARG A 271 15.05 45.80 5.72
CA ARG A 271 16.13 46.44 6.48
C ARG A 271 17.10 45.36 6.96
#